data_AF-A0A2E2FEK5-F1
#
_entry.id   AF-A0A2E2FEK5-F1
#
_cell.length_a   1.000
_cell.length_b   1.000
_cell.length_c   1.000
_cell.angle_alpha   90.00
_cell.angle_beta   90.00
_cell.angle_gamma   90.00
#
_symmetry.space_group_name_H-M   'P 1'
#
loop_
_entity.id
_entity.type
_entity.pdbx_description
1 polymer ?
#
loop_
_entity_poly.entity_id
_entity_poly.type
_entity_poly.pdbx_seq_one_letter_code
_entity_poly.pdbx_strand_id
1 'polypeptide(L)'
;MKGRIKKIVIYSSSVFALLFLIGGFLIEKYYNENVRKQPKMYCYEYIRGGDKPVSVLVIEDLGLKEVYLSYYRELESGKEPYLPDEIPLKVMPKYSPVYVMGYSEDSLLAEVVSYYNRGPNFGGSFTKGWVYSKTLHDNPPPRKSTTTSSDKE
;
A
#
# COMPACT_ATOMS: atom_id res chain seq x y z
N MET A 1 41.16 -31.97 1.72
CA MET A 1 40.55 -30.66 2.06
C MET A 1 39.22 -30.39 1.33
N LYS A 2 39.11 -30.64 0.02
CA LYS A 2 37.90 -30.37 -0.79
C LYS A 2 36.59 -31.04 -0.31
N GLY A 3 36.66 -32.25 0.24
CA GLY A 3 35.46 -32.99 0.70
C GLY A 3 34.80 -32.43 1.97
N ARG A 4 35.58 -31.89 2.92
CA ARG A 4 35.05 -31.27 4.15
C ARG A 4 34.34 -29.96 3.83
N ILE A 5 34.90 -29.15 2.93
CA ILE A 5 34.30 -27.89 2.48
C ILE A 5 32.95 -28.14 1.78
N LYS A 6 32.84 -29.15 0.90
CA LYS A 6 31.57 -29.52 0.26
C LYS A 6 30.48 -29.88 1.28
N LYS A 7 30.80 -30.65 2.32
CA LYS A 7 29.84 -31.02 3.39
C LYS A 7 29.37 -29.80 4.18
N ILE A 8 30.28 -28.86 4.49
CA ILE A 8 29.94 -27.63 5.21
C ILE A 8 28.99 -26.77 4.37
N VAL A 9 29.25 -26.61 3.07
CA VAL A 9 28.39 -25.82 2.15
C VAL A 9 27.00 -26.44 2.00
N ILE A 10 26.90 -27.76 1.88
CA ILE A 10 25.60 -28.45 1.79
C ILE A 10 24.81 -28.28 3.09
N TYR A 11 25.47 -28.44 4.24
CA TYR A 11 24.83 -28.26 5.54
C TYR A 11 24.36 -26.82 5.75
N SER A 12 25.22 -25.83 5.47
CA SER A 12 24.86 -24.41 5.62
C SER A 12 23.71 -24.01 4.69
N SER A 13 23.71 -24.48 3.44
CA SER A 13 22.62 -24.24 2.49
C SER A 13 21.31 -24.88 2.96
N SER A 14 21.36 -26.09 3.51
CA SER A 14 20.18 -26.80 4.03
C SER A 14 19.59 -26.10 5.25
N VAL A 15 20.45 -25.65 6.19
CA VAL A 15 20.02 -24.86 7.36
C VAL A 15 19.42 -23.53 6.91
N PHE A 16 20.04 -22.84 5.97
CA PHE A 16 19.51 -21.58 5.43
C PHE A 16 18.15 -21.75 4.76
N ALA A 17 17.97 -22.81 3.96
CA ALA A 17 16.68 -23.13 3.34
C ALA A 17 15.61 -23.42 4.39
N LEU A 18 15.94 -24.17 5.45
CA LEU A 18 15.02 -24.44 6.55
C LEU A 18 14.63 -23.15 7.30
N LEU A 19 15.59 -22.29 7.61
CA LEU A 19 15.33 -20.99 8.24
C LEU A 19 14.45 -20.10 7.36
N PHE A 20 14.66 -20.11 6.05
CA PHE A 20 13.85 -19.35 5.09
C PHE A 20 12.39 -19.85 5.08
N LEU A 21 12.17 -21.17 5.08
CA LEU A 21 10.83 -21.77 5.13
C LEU A 21 10.11 -21.44 6.46
N ILE A 22 10.81 -21.56 7.59
CA ILE A 22 10.26 -21.21 8.90
C ILE A 22 9.92 -19.72 8.95
N GLY A 23 10.83 -18.86 8.50
CA GLY A 23 10.61 -17.41 8.45
C GLY A 23 9.41 -17.04 7.58
N GLY A 24 9.29 -17.63 6.40
CA GLY A 24 8.14 -17.44 5.51
C GLY A 24 6.83 -17.87 6.16
N PHE A 25 6.81 -19.04 6.83
CA PHE A 25 5.64 -19.51 7.55
C PHE A 25 5.23 -18.57 8.70
N LEU A 26 6.20 -18.07 9.47
CA LEU A 26 5.94 -17.12 10.56
C LEU A 26 5.39 -15.79 10.03
N ILE A 27 5.94 -15.26 8.92
CA ILE A 27 5.44 -14.04 8.29
C ILE A 27 4.00 -14.21 7.82
N GLU A 28 3.68 -15.31 7.13
CA GLU A 28 2.30 -15.55 6.67
C GLU A 28 1.34 -15.66 7.87
N LYS A 29 1.69 -16.47 8.87
CA LYS A 29 0.82 -16.77 10.01
C LYS A 29 0.60 -15.59 10.94
N TYR A 30 1.63 -14.80 11.23
CA TYR A 30 1.54 -13.74 12.23
C TYR A 30 1.32 -12.36 11.63
N TYR A 31 2.00 -12.04 10.52
CA TYR A 31 1.87 -10.71 9.91
C TYR A 31 0.73 -10.67 8.90
N ASN A 32 0.74 -11.54 7.87
CA ASN A 32 -0.25 -11.45 6.79
C ASN A 32 -1.67 -11.77 7.27
N GLU A 33 -1.85 -12.78 8.13
CA GLU A 33 -3.16 -13.02 8.75
C GLU A 33 -3.63 -11.84 9.60
N ASN A 34 -2.74 -11.18 10.35
CA ASN A 34 -3.11 -10.03 11.16
C ASN A 34 -3.53 -8.83 10.30
N VAL A 35 -2.81 -8.56 9.21
CA VAL A 35 -3.17 -7.52 8.24
C VAL A 35 -4.53 -7.82 7.62
N ARG A 36 -4.79 -9.06 7.20
CA ARG A 36 -6.08 -9.46 6.58
C ARG A 36 -7.28 -9.36 7.52
N LYS A 37 -7.07 -9.30 8.85
CA LYS A 37 -8.13 -9.11 9.85
C LYS A 37 -8.48 -7.63 10.09
N GLN A 38 -7.68 -6.70 9.57
CA GLN A 38 -7.91 -5.28 9.75
C GLN A 38 -9.07 -4.75 8.89
N PRO A 39 -9.63 -3.57 9.22
CA PRO A 39 -10.63 -2.91 8.39
C PRO A 39 -10.14 -2.74 6.96
N LYS A 40 -10.99 -3.17 6.01
CA LYS A 40 -10.71 -3.15 4.58
C LYS A 40 -11.39 -1.93 3.96
N MET A 41 -10.61 -1.02 3.39
CA MET A 41 -11.09 0.22 2.78
C MET A 41 -10.48 0.41 1.38
N TYR A 42 -10.83 1.50 0.71
CA TYR A 42 -10.28 1.92 -0.58
C TYR A 42 -9.67 3.31 -0.45
N CYS A 43 -8.53 3.53 -1.11
CA CYS A 43 -7.75 4.75 -0.95
C CYS A 43 -7.75 5.56 -2.27
N TYR A 44 -8.54 6.62 -2.31
CA TYR A 44 -8.67 7.52 -3.47
C TYR A 44 -9.13 8.92 -3.05
N GLU A 45 -8.91 9.92 -3.91
CA GLU A 45 -9.34 11.31 -3.67
C GLU A 45 -10.05 11.93 -4.88
N TYR A 46 -10.88 12.93 -4.59
CA TYR A 46 -11.58 13.81 -5.55
C TYR A 46 -11.28 15.30 -5.31
N ILE A 47 -10.38 15.60 -4.39
CA ILE A 47 -10.04 16.95 -3.91
C ILE A 47 -9.55 17.82 -5.07
N ARG A 48 -8.91 17.22 -6.08
CA ARG A 48 -8.51 17.90 -7.33
C ARG A 48 -9.67 18.31 -8.26
N GLY A 49 -10.92 18.26 -7.80
CA GLY A 49 -12.06 18.89 -8.47
C GLY A 49 -12.59 18.17 -9.70
N GLY A 50 -12.31 16.88 -9.89
CA GLY A 50 -12.81 16.10 -11.01
C GLY A 50 -13.72 14.94 -10.59
N ASP A 51 -14.61 14.50 -11.48
CA ASP A 51 -15.48 13.32 -11.26
C ASP A 51 -14.69 11.98 -11.26
N LYS A 52 -13.38 12.04 -11.52
CA LYS A 52 -12.52 10.87 -11.66
C LYS A 52 -11.68 10.69 -10.39
N PRO A 53 -11.75 9.52 -9.75
CA PRO A 53 -10.95 9.25 -8.56
C PRO A 53 -9.46 9.18 -8.91
N VAL A 54 -8.65 9.87 -8.13
CA VAL A 54 -7.20 9.96 -8.26
C VAL A 54 -6.52 9.09 -7.19
N SER A 55 -5.34 8.57 -7.51
CA SER A 55 -4.54 7.80 -6.55
C SER A 55 -3.95 8.73 -5.50
N VAL A 56 -3.92 8.25 -4.26
CA VAL A 56 -3.41 9.00 -3.10
C VAL A 56 -1.92 8.76 -2.96
N LEU A 57 -1.20 9.78 -2.52
CA LEU A 57 0.22 9.67 -2.19
C LEU A 57 0.44 8.91 -0.89
N VAL A 58 1.49 8.09 -0.86
CA VAL A 58 1.88 7.25 0.27
C VAL A 58 3.14 7.83 0.90
N ILE A 59 3.08 8.04 2.21
CA ILE A 59 4.18 8.52 3.02
C ILE A 59 4.88 7.30 3.64
N GLU A 60 6.10 7.02 3.21
CA GLU A 60 6.91 5.94 3.82
C GLU A 60 7.66 6.44 5.07
N ASP A 61 7.98 7.73 5.12
CA ASP A 61 8.70 8.38 6.21
C ASP A 61 7.83 9.43 6.91
N LEU A 62 7.52 9.19 8.20
CA LEU A 62 6.76 10.12 9.04
C LEU A 62 7.49 11.45 9.26
N GLY A 63 8.81 11.53 9.03
CA GLY A 63 9.54 12.81 9.01
C GLY A 63 9.02 13.78 7.97
N LEU A 64 8.35 13.30 6.92
CA LEU A 64 7.72 14.12 5.88
C LEU A 64 6.26 14.46 6.15
N LYS A 65 5.72 14.04 7.31
CA LYS A 65 4.30 14.19 7.68
C LYS A 65 3.76 15.60 7.42
N GLU A 66 4.42 16.63 7.95
CA GLU A 66 3.89 18.00 7.85
C GLU A 66 3.90 18.53 6.42
N VAL A 67 4.88 18.15 5.60
CA VAL A 67 4.93 18.55 4.19
C VAL A 67 3.75 17.95 3.41
N TYR A 68 3.48 16.66 3.64
CA TYR A 68 2.33 15.99 3.04
C TYR A 68 0.99 16.52 3.55
N LEU A 69 0.87 16.82 4.85
CA LEU A 69 -0.35 17.41 5.40
C LEU A 69 -0.59 18.81 4.87
N SER A 70 0.46 19.63 4.72
CA SER A 70 0.36 20.96 4.09
C SER A 70 -0.15 20.83 2.65
N TYR A 71 0.41 19.88 1.89
CA TYR A 71 -0.03 19.56 0.54
C TYR A 71 -1.54 19.22 0.49
N TYR A 72 -2.04 18.34 1.36
CA TYR A 72 -3.47 18.02 1.37
C TYR A 72 -4.35 19.19 1.84
N ARG A 73 -3.89 20.00 2.81
CA ARG A 73 -4.61 21.20 3.25
C ARG A 73 -4.75 22.23 2.12
N GLU A 74 -3.70 22.43 1.33
CA GLU A 74 -3.73 23.32 0.17
C GLU A 74 -4.68 22.79 -0.92
N LEU A 75 -4.63 21.48 -1.20
CA LEU A 75 -5.60 20.84 -2.09
C LEU A 75 -7.04 21.05 -1.61
N GLU A 76 -7.32 20.81 -0.33
CA GLU A 76 -8.65 21.03 0.27
C GLU A 76 -9.11 22.48 0.16
N SER A 77 -8.17 23.44 0.13
CA SER A 77 -8.47 24.86 -0.08
C SER A 77 -8.74 25.24 -1.55
N GLY A 78 -8.70 24.28 -2.47
CA GLY A 78 -8.90 24.49 -3.91
C GLY A 78 -7.65 25.00 -4.64
N LYS A 79 -6.47 24.96 -4.00
CA LYS A 79 -5.19 25.29 -4.64
C LYS A 79 -4.57 24.03 -5.24
N GLU A 80 -3.72 24.21 -6.25
CA GLU A 80 -2.84 23.15 -6.76
C GLU A 80 -1.44 23.32 -6.16
N PRO A 81 -1.14 22.70 -5.00
CA PRO A 81 0.17 22.77 -4.38
C PRO A 81 1.23 22.03 -5.18
N TYR A 82 2.45 22.54 -5.12
CA TYR A 82 3.63 21.86 -5.61
C TYR A 82 4.25 21.02 -4.48
N LEU A 83 4.53 19.75 -4.77
CA LEU A 83 5.28 18.88 -3.88
C LEU A 83 6.75 18.85 -4.37
N PRO A 84 7.73 19.19 -3.53
CA PRO A 84 9.15 19.18 -3.91
C PRO A 84 9.60 17.84 -4.53
N ASP A 85 10.42 17.89 -5.57
CA ASP A 85 10.90 16.71 -6.31
C ASP A 85 11.70 15.71 -5.46
N GLU A 86 12.26 16.17 -4.33
CA GLU A 86 13.01 15.36 -3.37
C GLU A 86 12.11 14.40 -2.57
N ILE A 87 10.79 14.61 -2.60
CA ILE A 87 9.83 13.81 -1.86
C ILE A 87 9.51 12.55 -2.66
N PRO A 88 9.72 11.33 -2.11
CA PRO A 88 9.47 10.10 -2.83
C PRO A 88 7.99 9.99 -3.21
N LEU A 89 7.68 10.02 -4.50
CA LEU A 89 6.33 9.87 -5.01
C LEU A 89 5.98 8.39 -5.13
N LYS A 90 5.24 7.87 -4.14
CA LYS A 90 4.62 6.55 -4.22
C LYS A 90 3.10 6.71 -4.14
N VAL A 91 2.39 5.93 -4.94
CA VAL A 91 0.93 6.01 -5.04
C VAL A 91 0.28 4.71 -4.58
N MET A 92 -0.85 4.84 -3.91
CA MET A 92 -1.68 3.70 -3.51
C MET A 92 -2.62 3.31 -4.67
N PRO A 93 -2.85 2.01 -4.94
CA PRO A 93 -3.77 1.57 -5.98
C PRO A 93 -5.23 1.91 -5.64
N LYS A 94 -5.83 2.84 -6.37
CA LYS A 94 -7.21 3.30 -6.13
C LYS A 94 -8.31 2.25 -6.25
N TYR A 95 -8.13 1.22 -7.07
CA TYR A 95 -9.14 0.16 -7.30
C TYR A 95 -8.86 -1.12 -6.52
N SER A 96 -7.78 -1.15 -5.74
CA SER A 96 -7.46 -2.27 -4.87
C SER A 96 -7.76 -1.88 -3.43
N PRO A 97 -8.30 -2.81 -2.64
CA PRO A 97 -8.52 -2.54 -1.23
C PRO A 97 -7.19 -2.42 -0.48
N VAL A 98 -7.21 -1.60 0.56
CA VAL A 98 -6.15 -1.45 1.55
C VAL A 98 -6.66 -1.90 2.92
N TYR A 99 -5.75 -2.36 3.77
CA TYR A 99 -6.01 -2.74 5.15
C TYR A 99 -5.52 -1.63 6.06
N VAL A 100 -6.40 -1.06 6.89
CA VAL A 100 -6.09 0.03 7.81
C VAL A 100 -5.50 -0.52 9.09
N MET A 101 -4.20 -0.34 9.30
CA MET A 101 -3.48 -0.89 10.43
C MET A 101 -3.62 -0.03 11.69
N GLY A 102 -3.85 1.26 11.53
CA GLY A 102 -3.97 2.22 12.62
C GLY A 102 -3.97 3.66 12.13
N TYR A 103 -4.01 4.59 13.07
CA TYR A 103 -4.00 6.03 12.81
C TYR A 103 -2.85 6.69 13.57
N SER A 104 -2.37 7.83 13.07
CA SER A 104 -1.45 8.68 13.81
C SER A 104 -2.12 9.23 15.06
N GLU A 105 -1.36 9.73 16.02
CA GLU A 105 -1.92 10.26 17.29
C GLU A 105 -2.96 11.37 17.06
N ASP A 106 -2.77 12.19 16.03
CA ASP A 106 -3.70 13.24 15.61
C ASP A 106 -4.78 12.77 14.63
N SER A 107 -4.80 11.48 14.29
CA SER A 107 -5.73 10.84 13.34
C SER A 107 -5.75 11.42 11.92
N LEU A 108 -4.79 12.28 11.58
CA LEU A 108 -4.68 12.89 10.25
C LEU A 108 -4.13 11.93 9.20
N LEU A 109 -3.30 10.97 9.64
CA LEU A 109 -2.75 9.93 8.79
C LEU A 109 -3.25 8.56 9.24
N ALA A 110 -3.46 7.68 8.27
CA ALA A 110 -3.78 6.28 8.49
C ALA A 110 -2.65 5.41 7.96
N GLU A 111 -2.15 4.48 8.77
CA GLU A 111 -1.21 3.46 8.32
C GLU A 111 -1.97 2.40 7.55
N VAL A 112 -1.55 2.12 6.32
CA VAL A 112 -2.25 1.20 5.42
C VAL A 112 -1.29 0.21 4.79
N VAL A 113 -1.82 -0.99 4.51
CA VAL A 113 -1.15 -2.04 3.76
C VAL A 113 -2.02 -2.46 2.58
N SER A 114 -1.44 -2.53 1.39
CA SER A 114 -2.08 -3.01 0.17
C SER A 114 -1.30 -4.18 -0.40
N TYR A 115 -1.92 -5.35 -0.53
CA TYR A 115 -1.32 -6.47 -1.25
C TYR A 115 -1.63 -6.36 -2.74
N TYR A 116 -0.61 -6.27 -3.60
CA TYR A 116 -0.81 -6.46 -5.03
C TYR A 116 -0.96 -7.96 -5.29
N ASN A 117 -1.97 -8.34 -6.07
CA ASN A 117 -2.27 -9.74 -6.34
C ASN A 117 -1.15 -10.37 -7.20
N ARG A 118 -0.11 -10.91 -6.56
CA ARG A 118 0.91 -11.81 -7.13
C ARG A 118 1.12 -13.05 -6.26
N GLY A 119 0.02 -13.69 -5.86
CA GLY A 119 0.02 -15.06 -5.34
C GLY A 119 -0.46 -15.18 -3.88
N PRO A 120 -1.43 -16.07 -3.59
CA PRO A 120 -1.97 -16.28 -2.24
C PRO A 120 -1.03 -16.98 -1.26
N ASN A 121 0.11 -17.51 -1.70
CA ASN A 121 0.89 -18.50 -0.94
C ASN A 121 2.25 -18.03 -0.40
N PHE A 122 2.73 -16.83 -0.75
CA PHE A 122 4.09 -16.36 -0.36
C PHE A 122 4.18 -14.86 -0.07
N GLY A 123 3.10 -14.24 0.42
CA GLY A 123 3.14 -12.83 0.83
C GLY A 123 3.55 -11.88 -0.29
N GLY A 124 2.91 -11.99 -1.46
CA GLY A 124 3.23 -11.22 -2.67
C GLY A 124 3.44 -9.73 -2.44
N SER A 125 4.05 -9.03 -3.41
CA SER A 125 4.43 -7.62 -3.28
C SER A 125 3.33 -6.79 -2.64
N PHE A 126 3.65 -6.13 -1.53
CA PHE A 126 2.73 -5.23 -0.85
C PHE A 126 3.31 -3.82 -0.81
N THR A 127 2.44 -2.82 -0.74
CA THR A 127 2.81 -1.45 -0.38
C THR A 127 2.30 -1.19 1.03
N LYS A 128 3.18 -0.66 1.86
CA LYS A 128 2.87 -0.18 3.20
C LYS A 128 3.26 1.29 3.28
N GLY A 129 2.49 2.09 4.00
CA GLY A 129 2.84 3.45 4.33
C GLY A 129 1.66 4.19 4.95
N TRP A 130 1.82 5.49 5.13
CA TRP A 130 0.79 6.36 5.68
C TRP A 130 0.07 7.11 4.57
N VAL A 131 -1.24 7.24 4.68
CA VAL A 131 -2.07 8.00 3.74
C VAL A 131 -2.91 9.01 4.50
N TYR A 132 -3.35 10.06 3.81
CA TYR A 132 -4.23 11.05 4.41
C TYR A 132 -5.58 10.40 4.75
N SER A 133 -5.99 10.43 6.02
CA SER A 133 -7.08 9.60 6.54
C SER A 133 -8.43 9.87 5.85
N LYS A 134 -8.69 11.11 5.44
CA LYS A 134 -9.90 11.49 4.70
C LYS A 134 -10.00 10.90 3.27
N THR A 135 -8.94 10.28 2.78
CA THR A 135 -8.92 9.63 1.46
C THR A 135 -9.30 8.15 1.51
N LEU A 136 -9.66 7.65 2.70
CA LEU A 136 -10.14 6.29 2.91
C LEU A 136 -11.66 6.24 2.81
N HIS A 137 -12.14 5.29 2.00
CA HIS A 137 -13.56 5.08 1.72
C HIS A 137 -13.92 3.62 1.93
N ASP A 138 -15.13 3.34 2.42
CA ASP A 138 -15.62 1.97 2.58
C ASP A 138 -15.89 1.29 1.24
N ASN A 139 -16.23 2.07 0.22
CA ASN A 139 -16.63 1.59 -1.10
C ASN A 139 -15.52 1.82 -2.13
N PRO A 140 -15.39 0.95 -3.14
CA PRO A 140 -14.47 1.19 -4.25
C PRO A 140 -14.88 2.43 -5.04
N PRO A 141 -13.93 3.07 -5.74
CA PRO A 141 -14.27 4.15 -6.64
C PRO A 141 -15.21 3.67 -7.76
N PRO A 142 -16.17 4.50 -8.22
CA PRO A 142 -17.04 4.17 -9.32
C PRO A 142 -16.21 3.87 -10.56
N ARG A 143 -16.41 2.67 -11.14
CA ARG A 143 -15.86 2.35 -12.45
C ARG A 143 -16.68 3.12 -13.47
N LYS A 144 -16.03 3.76 -14.45
CA LYS A 144 -16.75 4.34 -15.59
C LYS A 144 -17.66 3.26 -16.16
N SER A 145 -18.97 3.52 -16.18
CA SER A 145 -19.88 2.74 -17.00
C SER A 145 -19.35 2.80 -18.42
N THR A 146 -19.09 1.63 -19.01
CA THR A 146 -18.96 1.52 -20.46
C THR A 146 -20.28 2.02 -21.03
N THR A 147 -20.33 3.29 -21.42
CA THR A 147 -21.41 3.77 -22.27
C THR A 147 -21.29 2.96 -23.54
N THR A 148 -22.10 1.90 -23.63
CA THR A 148 -22.40 1.26 -24.90
C THR A 148 -23.03 2.35 -25.74
N SER A 149 -22.26 2.92 -26.68
CA SER A 149 -22.82 3.69 -27.77
C SER A 149 -23.61 2.71 -28.64
N SER A 150 -24.84 2.42 -28.21
CA SER A 150 -25.87 1.83 -29.05
C SER A 150 -26.72 2.96 -29.62
N ASP A 151 -26.08 3.80 -30.42
CA ASP A 151 -26.77 4.51 -31.51
C ASP A 151 -26.50 3.57 -32.71
N LYS A 152 -27.42 2.77 -33.29
CA LYS A 152 -28.81 3.03 -33.74
C LYS A 152 -28.90 4.44 -34.32
N GLU A 153 -28.90 4.66 -35.63
CA GLU A 153 -29.48 3.91 -36.77
C GLU A 153 -28.55 3.87 -38.00
#